data_AF-A0AAV6RWU5-F1
#
_entry.id   AF-A0AAV6RWU5-F1
#
_cell.length_a   1.000
_cell.length_b   1.000
_cell.length_c   1.000
_cell.angle_alpha   90.00
_cell.angle_beta   90.00
_cell.angle_gamma   90.00
#
_symmetry.space_group_name_H-M   'P 1'
#
loop_
_entity.id
_entity.type
_entity.pdbx_description
1 polymer ?
#
loop_
_entity_poly.entity_id
_entity_poly.type
_entity_poly.pdbx_seq_one_letter_code
_entity_poly.pdbx_strand_id
1 'polypeptide(L)'
;MSSLIFVQLLLLGLRVISTTTDTWRHCTDIFPLDLLSFVLERDTSKLAPGVHMKQAGEMRGVHFSSPHSSLSFPSSQVLANCDLFPKEFSVVVTLRVSHLAQKRNEYILSLIGPKTEEKSTLNDYGDLLESNKKRSATAGEQRGKTRRNKERKVKSNEERGRIILGLRLSKKCLHFLFKGHGGVVEHWVFRGTKLADNQWHTLVLTITREYVSLTVDCQAPVQIVPTRPFPSDLNIQGSRFHIGNRGRWKGLFSGMLRQLVLVPGMDVSHQICPSPNSQPATLSVPPLLLDLPVKKKEGDSHPTSYEKEERVSVGLERSCSELLQGQLWFNPLKKGLYLCDGSEWITVLEDHKRLDYVMEHQVLTTSSETHDVEVFQVPGMGLMAAMAHRSKASGSAVYLWTHAQFSLYQNISTHEALAWRHFYIGKKIFLVVSNSGGGPYNRLNKELENEFSVIYKWSKKRKQFVRFQSLQTYCARDWEAFVINRQTYLAVANHRQGMAILRSNQNLCIKILHFSLWFVFQVITITL
;
A
#
# COMPACT_ATOMS: atom_id res chain seq x y z
N MET A 1 -4.18 -20.75 62.74
CA MET A 1 -3.82 -19.61 61.87
C MET A 1 -3.73 -20.03 60.40
N SER A 2 -4.82 -20.55 59.82
CA SER A 2 -4.81 -21.01 58.41
C SER A 2 -6.06 -20.58 57.62
N SER A 3 -7.21 -20.39 58.26
CA SER A 3 -8.43 -19.92 57.58
C SER A 3 -8.50 -18.41 57.30
N LEU A 4 -7.74 -17.55 58.01
CA LEU A 4 -7.77 -16.10 57.79
C LEU A 4 -6.92 -15.63 56.60
N ILE A 5 -5.93 -16.44 56.20
CA ILE A 5 -5.04 -16.13 55.07
C ILE A 5 -5.73 -16.49 53.74
N PHE A 6 -6.56 -17.55 53.73
CA PHE A 6 -7.29 -17.94 52.53
C PHE A 6 -8.41 -16.95 52.16
N VAL A 7 -9.05 -16.31 53.14
CA VAL A 7 -10.06 -15.27 52.90
C VAL A 7 -9.43 -13.97 52.41
N GLN A 8 -8.22 -13.62 52.87
CA GLN A 8 -7.47 -12.49 52.32
C GLN A 8 -6.98 -12.76 50.89
N LEU A 9 -6.60 -13.99 50.54
CA LEU A 9 -6.26 -14.36 49.16
C LEU A 9 -7.49 -14.38 48.22
N LEU A 10 -8.68 -14.75 48.70
CA LEU A 10 -9.91 -14.63 47.91
C LEU A 10 -10.38 -13.18 47.73
N LEU A 11 -10.16 -12.30 48.72
CA LEU A 11 -10.50 -10.87 48.63
C LEU A 11 -9.45 -10.06 47.85
N LEU A 12 -8.19 -10.51 47.78
CA LEU A 12 -7.16 -9.97 46.89
C LEU A 12 -7.29 -10.50 45.45
N GLY A 13 -7.86 -11.70 45.26
CA GLY A 13 -8.18 -12.27 43.94
C GLY A 13 -9.43 -11.68 43.26
N LEU A 14 -10.22 -10.86 43.95
CA LEU A 14 -11.45 -10.23 43.43
C LEU A 14 -11.33 -8.73 43.16
N ARG A 15 -10.10 -8.16 43.17
CA ARG A 15 -9.86 -6.75 42.83
C ARG A 15 -8.84 -6.50 41.72
N VAL A 16 -8.67 -7.47 40.81
CA VAL A 16 -8.14 -7.20 39.45
C VAL A 16 -8.96 -7.98 38.42
N ILE A 17 -10.28 -7.80 38.45
CA ILE A 17 -10.96 -7.59 37.18
C ILE A 17 -10.85 -6.08 37.01
N SER A 18 -9.73 -5.65 36.41
CA SER A 18 -9.77 -4.37 35.73
C SER A 18 -10.86 -4.56 34.70
N THR A 19 -12.02 -3.98 34.97
CA THR A 19 -12.98 -3.64 33.95
C THR A 19 -12.17 -2.84 32.95
N THR A 20 -11.69 -3.48 31.89
CA THR A 20 -11.42 -2.78 30.65
C THR A 20 -12.77 -2.16 30.34
N THR A 21 -12.95 -0.91 30.73
CA THR A 21 -13.83 -0.03 29.99
C THR A 21 -13.36 -0.19 28.56
N ASP A 22 -14.08 -0.97 27.76
CA ASP A 22 -13.87 -1.10 26.33
C ASP A 22 -14.03 0.30 25.75
N THR A 23 -12.96 1.08 25.81
CA THR A 23 -12.85 2.34 25.13
C THR A 23 -12.70 1.96 23.66
N TRP A 24 -13.84 1.85 22.99
CA TRP A 24 -13.95 1.65 21.55
C TRP A 24 -12.90 2.50 20.85
N ARG A 25 -11.95 1.84 20.15
CA ARG A 25 -10.83 2.55 19.52
C ARG A 25 -11.26 3.08 18.17
N HIS A 26 -11.13 4.39 17.99
CA HIS A 26 -11.29 5.04 16.69
C HIS A 26 -10.01 4.87 15.87
N CYS A 27 -10.17 4.70 14.55
CA CYS A 27 -9.05 4.83 13.63
C CYS A 27 -8.65 6.30 13.48
N THR A 28 -7.57 6.71 14.13
CA THR A 28 -6.84 7.96 13.85
C THR A 28 -5.45 7.63 13.32
N ASP A 29 -4.86 8.52 12.53
CA ASP A 29 -3.44 8.48 12.14
C ASP A 29 -2.99 7.27 11.32
N ILE A 30 -3.89 6.77 10.45
CA ILE A 30 -3.58 5.68 9.51
C ILE A 30 -3.18 6.29 8.16
N PHE A 31 -2.05 5.84 7.62
CA PHE A 31 -1.58 6.18 6.27
C PHE A 31 -2.63 5.84 5.19
N PRO A 32 -2.58 6.48 4.00
CA PRO A 32 -3.43 6.13 2.87
C PRO A 32 -3.46 4.61 2.59
N LEU A 33 -4.66 4.01 2.58
CA LEU A 33 -4.88 2.58 2.41
C LEU A 33 -5.31 2.27 0.98
N ASP A 34 -4.42 1.66 0.18
CA ASP A 34 -4.76 1.16 -1.16
C ASP A 34 -5.56 -0.14 -1.08
N LEU A 35 -6.88 -0.01 -1.02
CA LEU A 35 -7.83 -1.12 -0.90
C LEU A 35 -7.81 -2.04 -2.13
N LEU A 36 -7.33 -1.57 -3.28
CA LEU A 36 -7.25 -2.37 -4.49
C LEU A 36 -6.06 -3.33 -4.43
N SER A 37 -4.91 -2.87 -3.92
CA SER A 37 -3.70 -3.68 -3.72
C SER A 37 -3.96 -4.88 -2.80
N PHE A 38 -4.75 -4.72 -1.73
CA PHE A 38 -5.12 -5.83 -0.82
C PHE A 38 -5.85 -7.00 -1.50
N VAL A 39 -6.47 -6.77 -2.67
CA VAL A 39 -7.15 -7.80 -3.46
C VAL A 39 -6.29 -8.31 -4.61
N LEU A 40 -5.50 -7.44 -5.23
CA LEU A 40 -4.71 -7.78 -6.42
C LEU A 40 -3.37 -8.44 -6.09
N GLU A 41 -2.79 -8.13 -4.93
CA GLU A 41 -1.41 -8.54 -4.58
C GLU A 41 -1.35 -9.63 -3.53
N ARG A 42 -2.49 -10.25 -3.20
CA ARG A 42 -2.55 -11.35 -2.24
C ARG A 42 -1.77 -12.58 -2.71
N ASP A 43 -1.66 -12.77 -4.03
CA ASP A 43 -0.80 -13.76 -4.67
C ASP A 43 -0.18 -13.13 -5.93
N THR A 44 1.10 -12.75 -5.85
CA THR A 44 1.83 -12.10 -6.96
C THR A 44 2.02 -13.02 -8.17
N SER A 45 1.74 -14.32 -8.04
CA SER A 45 1.89 -15.28 -9.12
C SER A 45 0.64 -15.41 -10.00
N LYS A 46 -0.55 -15.05 -9.49
CA LYS A 46 -1.83 -15.23 -10.19
C LYS A 46 -2.86 -14.16 -9.79
N LEU A 47 -3.54 -13.60 -10.80
CA LEU A 47 -4.70 -12.75 -10.55
C LEU A 47 -5.80 -13.54 -9.84
N ALA A 48 -6.48 -12.86 -8.90
CA ALA A 48 -7.65 -13.38 -8.22
C ALA A 48 -8.72 -13.90 -9.22
N PRO A 49 -9.43 -15.01 -8.93
CA PRO A 49 -10.50 -15.48 -9.79
C PRO A 49 -11.57 -14.41 -10.00
N GLY A 50 -12.04 -14.26 -11.24
CA GLY A 50 -13.01 -13.22 -11.61
C GLY A 50 -12.39 -11.84 -11.85
N VAL A 51 -11.06 -11.72 -11.80
CA VAL A 51 -10.32 -10.48 -12.03
C VAL A 51 -9.60 -10.52 -13.38
N HIS A 52 -9.83 -9.51 -14.22
CA HIS A 52 -9.17 -9.38 -15.51
C HIS A 52 -8.52 -8.01 -15.65
N MET A 53 -7.22 -7.99 -15.90
CA MET A 53 -6.54 -6.77 -16.32
C MET A 53 -6.96 -6.41 -17.74
N LYS A 54 -7.32 -5.15 -17.96
CA LYS A 54 -7.69 -4.60 -19.27
C LYS A 54 -7.02 -3.25 -19.45
N GLN A 55 -6.63 -2.96 -20.67
CA GLN A 55 -6.10 -1.65 -21.07
C GLN A 55 -7.18 -0.86 -21.79
N ALA A 56 -7.30 0.42 -21.47
CA ALA A 56 -8.15 1.34 -22.22
C ALA A 56 -7.47 2.70 -22.33
N GLY A 57 -7.15 3.08 -23.56
CA GLY A 57 -6.23 4.18 -23.82
C GLY A 57 -4.83 3.86 -23.31
N GLU A 58 -4.17 4.85 -22.70
CA GLU A 58 -2.81 4.71 -22.16
C GLU A 58 -2.79 4.04 -20.77
N MET A 59 -3.94 3.91 -20.11
CA MET A 59 -4.04 3.39 -18.75
C MET A 59 -4.48 1.93 -18.70
N ARG A 60 -3.85 1.19 -17.78
CA ARG A 60 -4.29 -0.15 -17.36
C ARG A 60 -5.22 -0.05 -16.15
N GLY A 61 -6.19 -0.95 -16.10
CA GLY A 61 -7.05 -1.14 -14.95
C GLY A 61 -7.59 -2.56 -14.87
N VAL A 62 -8.42 -2.78 -13.86
CA VAL A 62 -8.96 -4.07 -13.52
C VAL A 62 -10.47 -4.11 -13.70
N HIS A 63 -10.94 -5.18 -14.33
CA HIS A 63 -12.35 -5.48 -14.57
C HIS A 63 -12.76 -6.74 -13.82
N PHE A 64 -13.95 -6.72 -13.20
CA PHE A 64 -14.49 -7.85 -12.46
C PHE A 64 -15.55 -8.58 -13.28
N SER A 65 -15.34 -9.86 -13.57
CA SER A 65 -16.28 -10.71 -14.32
C SER A 65 -17.24 -11.48 -13.41
N SER A 66 -16.84 -11.75 -12.17
CA SER A 66 -17.68 -12.42 -11.18
C SER A 66 -17.32 -11.97 -9.75
N PRO A 67 -18.29 -12.00 -8.82
CA PRO A 67 -17.98 -11.87 -7.39
C PRO A 67 -17.21 -13.11 -6.94
N HIS A 68 -16.10 -12.89 -6.22
CA HIS A 68 -15.31 -13.98 -5.64
C HIS A 68 -14.87 -13.61 -4.22
N SER A 69 -14.63 -14.62 -3.37
CA SER A 69 -14.20 -14.41 -1.97
C SER A 69 -12.86 -13.68 -1.87
N SER A 70 -12.00 -13.82 -2.88
CA SER A 70 -10.72 -13.10 -3.02
C SER A 70 -10.91 -11.59 -3.20
N LEU A 71 -12.07 -11.14 -3.70
CA LEU A 71 -12.42 -9.71 -3.79
C LEU A 71 -12.90 -9.14 -2.45
N SER A 72 -12.61 -9.84 -1.35
CA SER A 72 -12.99 -9.42 0.00
C SER A 72 -11.91 -9.73 1.01
N PHE A 73 -11.77 -8.84 1.98
CA PHE A 73 -10.84 -8.99 3.10
C PHE A 73 -11.47 -8.44 4.40
N PRO A 74 -11.07 -8.95 5.57
CA PRO A 74 -11.53 -8.42 6.86
C PRO A 74 -11.19 -6.93 7.02
N SER A 75 -12.09 -6.13 7.60
CA SER A 75 -11.79 -4.75 7.97
C SER A 75 -10.57 -4.65 8.88
N SER A 76 -10.42 -5.59 9.81
CA SER A 76 -9.29 -5.70 10.73
C SER A 76 -7.93 -5.90 10.06
N GLN A 77 -7.88 -6.27 8.78
CA GLN A 77 -6.62 -6.39 8.04
C GLN A 77 -6.06 -5.01 7.63
N VAL A 78 -6.92 -4.02 7.42
CA VAL A 78 -6.54 -2.68 6.95
C VAL A 78 -6.75 -1.59 8.00
N LEU A 79 -7.71 -1.78 8.90
CA LEU A 79 -8.00 -0.93 10.04
C LEU A 79 -7.69 -1.75 11.30
N ALA A 80 -6.41 -2.09 11.47
CA ALA A 80 -5.95 -2.89 12.60
C ALA A 80 -6.13 -2.13 13.92
N ASN A 81 -6.57 -2.83 14.97
CA ASN A 81 -6.80 -2.27 16.31
C ASN A 81 -7.87 -1.16 16.40
N CYS A 82 -8.75 -1.05 15.40
CA CYS A 82 -9.92 -0.18 15.46
C CYS A 82 -11.22 -0.98 15.55
N ASP A 83 -12.12 -0.51 16.41
CA ASP A 83 -13.48 -1.04 16.50
C ASP A 83 -14.48 -0.18 15.72
N LEU A 84 -14.15 1.11 15.56
CA LEU A 84 -15.00 2.13 14.94
C LEU A 84 -14.36 2.67 13.65
N PHE A 85 -15.18 2.88 12.62
CA PHE A 85 -14.76 3.50 11.37
C PHE A 85 -14.38 4.99 11.58
N PRO A 86 -13.43 5.55 10.81
CA PRO A 86 -13.12 6.98 10.86
C PRO A 86 -14.35 7.86 10.67
N LYS A 87 -14.49 8.89 11.51
CA LYS A 87 -15.56 9.90 11.40
C LYS A 87 -15.32 10.93 10.30
N GLU A 88 -14.05 11.13 9.93
CA GLU A 88 -13.57 12.02 8.89
C GLU A 88 -12.60 11.22 8.02
N PHE A 89 -12.73 11.30 6.70
CA PHE A 89 -11.89 10.56 5.76
C PHE A 89 -12.12 11.03 4.33
N SER A 90 -11.18 10.70 3.45
CA SER A 90 -11.35 10.81 2.00
C SER A 90 -11.28 9.44 1.32
N VAL A 91 -12.00 9.30 0.20
CA VAL A 91 -11.90 8.14 -0.70
C VAL A 91 -11.54 8.64 -2.09
N VAL A 92 -10.39 8.17 -2.60
CA VAL A 92 -9.91 8.50 -3.94
C VAL A 92 -10.11 7.30 -4.85
N VAL A 93 -10.81 7.49 -5.97
CA VAL A 93 -11.13 6.42 -6.92
C VAL A 93 -10.80 6.85 -8.34
N THR A 94 -9.99 6.09 -9.05
CA THR A 94 -9.82 6.27 -10.50
C THR A 94 -10.48 5.11 -11.23
N LEU A 95 -11.46 5.41 -12.08
CA LEU A 95 -12.30 4.42 -12.71
C LEU A 95 -12.71 4.80 -14.13
N ARG A 96 -13.16 3.80 -14.89
CA ARG A 96 -13.77 3.97 -16.21
C ARG A 96 -15.09 3.23 -16.25
N VAL A 97 -16.19 3.94 -16.54
CA VAL A 97 -17.53 3.36 -16.59
C VAL A 97 -18.04 3.31 -18.03
N SER A 98 -18.63 2.17 -18.40
CA SER A 98 -19.28 2.05 -19.69
C SER A 98 -20.62 2.80 -19.75
N HIS A 99 -20.95 3.41 -20.89
CA HIS A 99 -22.31 3.94 -21.14
C HIS A 99 -23.43 2.92 -20.86
N LEU A 100 -23.18 1.62 -21.08
CA LEU A 100 -24.13 0.54 -20.86
C LEU A 100 -24.46 0.31 -19.36
N ALA A 101 -23.59 0.77 -18.45
CA ALA A 101 -23.77 0.64 -17.01
C ALA A 101 -24.86 1.57 -16.44
N GLN A 102 -25.32 2.56 -17.22
CA GLN A 102 -26.32 3.55 -16.78
C GLN A 102 -27.65 2.94 -16.31
N LYS A 103 -27.94 1.67 -16.61
CA LYS A 103 -29.19 1.00 -16.20
C LYS A 103 -29.05 0.12 -14.95
N ARG A 104 -27.86 0.01 -14.36
CA ARG A 104 -27.57 -0.91 -13.25
C ARG A 104 -27.22 -0.15 -11.96
N ASN A 105 -27.43 -0.83 -10.84
CA ASN A 105 -26.92 -0.41 -9.54
C ASN A 105 -25.66 -1.21 -9.27
N GLU A 106 -24.52 -0.54 -9.19
CA GLU A 106 -23.20 -1.17 -9.13
C GLU A 106 -22.42 -0.62 -7.93
N TYR A 107 -21.63 -1.46 -7.26
CA TYR A 107 -20.85 -1.07 -6.08
C TYR A 107 -19.37 -1.04 -6.42
N ILE A 108 -18.75 0.12 -6.23
CA ILE A 108 -17.29 0.27 -6.36
C ILE A 108 -16.62 -0.32 -5.11
N LEU A 109 -17.16 0.00 -3.94
CA LEU A 109 -16.70 -0.46 -2.63
C LEU A 109 -17.91 -0.71 -1.74
N SER A 110 -17.85 -1.75 -0.92
CA SER A 110 -18.77 -1.87 0.22
C SER A 110 -18.09 -2.49 1.43
N LEU A 111 -18.54 -2.07 2.61
CA LEU A 111 -18.19 -2.66 3.90
C LEU A 111 -19.45 -3.32 4.47
N ILE A 112 -19.36 -4.63 4.72
CA ILE A 112 -20.50 -5.47 5.09
C ILE A 112 -20.23 -6.08 6.47
N GLY A 113 -21.19 -5.97 7.38
CA GLY A 113 -21.12 -6.55 8.72
C GLY A 113 -21.15 -8.09 8.71
N PRO A 114 -20.84 -8.73 9.85
CA PRO A 114 -20.83 -10.18 9.97
C PRO A 114 -22.21 -10.79 9.67
N LYS A 115 -22.22 -12.06 9.24
CA LYS A 115 -23.48 -12.82 9.14
C LYS A 115 -23.85 -13.28 10.55
N THR A 116 -24.98 -12.84 11.08
CA THR A 116 -25.56 -13.46 12.29
C THR A 116 -25.95 -14.90 11.93
N GLU A 117 -25.34 -15.88 12.59
CA GLU A 117 -25.86 -17.26 12.59
C GLU A 117 -27.08 -17.27 13.50
N GLU A 118 -28.28 -17.35 12.92
CA GLU A 118 -29.46 -17.72 13.70
C GLU A 118 -29.26 -19.17 14.17
N LYS A 119 -29.05 -19.35 15.48
CA LYS A 119 -29.31 -20.62 16.16
C LYS A 119 -30.78 -20.96 15.91
N SER A 120 -31.05 -21.81 14.93
CA SER A 120 -32.30 -22.57 14.87
C SER A 120 -32.27 -23.54 16.06
N THR A 121 -32.72 -23.03 17.21
CA THR A 121 -33.08 -23.89 18.32
C THR A 121 -34.34 -24.63 17.89
N LEU A 122 -34.14 -25.91 17.62
CA LEU A 122 -35.18 -26.93 17.56
C LEU A 122 -36.03 -26.78 18.84
N ASN A 123 -37.26 -26.33 18.71
CA ASN A 123 -38.31 -26.46 19.72
C ASN A 123 -39.65 -26.33 19.00
N ASP A 124 -40.10 -27.44 18.41
CA ASP A 124 -41.53 -27.67 18.19
C ASP A 124 -41.80 -29.18 18.18
N TYR A 125 -41.81 -29.75 19.39
CA TYR A 125 -42.51 -31.01 19.68
C TYR A 125 -43.51 -30.67 20.78
N GLY A 126 -44.78 -30.59 20.41
CA GLY A 126 -45.90 -30.48 21.36
C GLY A 126 -47.02 -29.55 20.90
N ASP A 127 -47.87 -30.00 19.98
CA ASP A 127 -49.25 -30.32 20.36
C ASP A 127 -50.05 -30.89 19.18
N LEU A 128 -50.44 -32.15 19.34
CA LEU A 128 -51.55 -32.78 18.65
C LEU A 128 -52.81 -32.49 19.48
N LEU A 129 -53.85 -31.90 18.88
CA LEU A 129 -55.22 -32.43 18.88
C LEU A 129 -56.22 -31.48 18.19
N GLU A 130 -56.89 -32.07 17.19
CA GLU A 130 -58.29 -31.91 16.78
C GLU A 130 -58.93 -30.51 16.60
N SER A 131 -59.34 -30.22 15.36
CA SER A 131 -60.77 -30.36 15.00
C SER A 131 -61.02 -30.15 13.50
N ASN A 132 -61.84 -31.05 12.95
CA ASN A 132 -62.33 -31.10 11.59
C ASN A 132 -63.34 -29.97 11.26
N LYS A 133 -63.22 -29.31 10.09
CA LYS A 133 -64.39 -29.02 9.23
C LYS A 133 -64.05 -28.60 7.79
N LYS A 134 -64.43 -29.49 6.86
CA LYS A 134 -64.92 -29.37 5.47
C LYS A 134 -64.70 -28.07 4.65
N ARG A 135 -64.14 -28.31 3.44
CA ARG A 135 -64.53 -27.82 2.09
C ARG A 135 -64.60 -26.30 1.84
N SER A 136 -63.74 -25.78 0.97
CA SER A 136 -64.04 -25.62 -0.47
C SER A 136 -62.80 -25.16 -1.25
N ALA A 137 -62.75 -25.53 -2.52
CA ALA A 137 -61.75 -25.14 -3.50
C ALA A 137 -61.80 -23.63 -3.82
N THR A 138 -60.80 -23.18 -4.60
CA THR A 138 -60.60 -21.90 -5.30
C THR A 138 -60.11 -20.67 -4.50
N ALA A 139 -58.84 -20.70 -4.05
CA ALA A 139 -58.01 -19.49 -3.87
C ALA A 139 -56.50 -19.81 -3.85
N GLY A 140 -56.05 -20.64 -4.79
CA GLY A 140 -54.71 -21.24 -4.81
C GLY A 140 -53.68 -20.55 -5.69
N GLU A 141 -53.75 -19.23 -5.92
CA GLU A 141 -52.72 -18.58 -6.77
C GLU A 141 -52.31 -17.16 -6.36
N GLN A 142 -53.09 -16.49 -5.49
CA GLN A 142 -52.70 -15.20 -4.94
C GLN A 142 -51.97 -15.29 -3.59
N ARG A 143 -52.24 -16.31 -2.76
CA ARG A 143 -51.63 -16.42 -1.41
C ARG A 143 -50.14 -16.84 -1.46
N GLY A 144 -49.75 -17.66 -2.43
CA GLY A 144 -48.36 -18.09 -2.66
C GLY A 144 -47.46 -17.01 -3.27
N LYS A 145 -48.01 -16.16 -4.16
CA LYS A 145 -47.31 -14.99 -4.71
C LYS A 145 -47.09 -13.92 -3.65
N THR A 146 -48.07 -13.67 -2.78
CA THR A 146 -47.96 -12.68 -1.69
C THR A 146 -46.98 -13.15 -0.62
N ARG A 147 -46.99 -14.44 -0.23
CA ARG A 147 -45.99 -14.99 0.71
C ARG A 147 -44.57 -14.97 0.13
N ARG A 148 -44.35 -15.42 -1.12
CA ARG A 148 -43.05 -15.32 -1.79
C ARG A 148 -42.57 -13.89 -2.00
N ASN A 149 -43.48 -12.94 -2.30
CA ASN A 149 -43.11 -11.53 -2.38
C ASN A 149 -42.81 -10.94 -0.99
N LYS A 150 -43.54 -11.34 0.05
CA LYS A 150 -43.28 -10.92 1.44
C LYS A 150 -41.94 -11.47 1.93
N GLU A 151 -41.64 -12.75 1.69
CA GLU A 151 -40.35 -13.39 1.97
C GLU A 151 -39.20 -12.79 1.15
N ARG A 152 -39.39 -12.54 -0.15
CA ARG A 152 -38.38 -11.83 -0.97
C ARG A 152 -38.16 -10.40 -0.49
N LYS A 153 -39.20 -9.71 -0.03
CA LYS A 153 -39.13 -8.32 0.46
C LYS A 153 -38.47 -8.26 1.84
N VAL A 154 -38.82 -9.18 2.75
CA VAL A 154 -38.18 -9.38 4.07
C VAL A 154 -36.70 -9.72 3.90
N LYS A 155 -36.37 -10.73 3.09
CA LYS A 155 -34.99 -11.11 2.78
C LYS A 155 -34.20 -9.96 2.12
N SER A 156 -34.83 -9.17 1.24
CA SER A 156 -34.16 -8.00 0.65
C SER A 156 -33.93 -6.83 1.61
N ASN A 157 -34.80 -6.66 2.62
CA ASN A 157 -34.69 -5.61 3.63
C ASN A 157 -33.65 -5.98 4.71
N GLU A 158 -33.70 -7.22 5.19
CA GLU A 158 -32.75 -7.79 6.15
C GLU A 158 -31.31 -7.81 5.61
N GLU A 159 -31.16 -8.04 4.29
CA GLU A 159 -29.86 -8.01 3.61
C GLU A 159 -29.41 -6.62 3.18
N ARG A 160 -30.30 -5.63 3.07
CA ARG A 160 -29.92 -4.20 3.03
C ARG A 160 -29.37 -3.75 4.39
N GLY A 161 -29.88 -4.32 5.48
CA GLY A 161 -29.45 -4.01 6.87
C GLY A 161 -28.03 -4.44 7.24
N ARG A 162 -27.30 -5.17 6.37
CA ARG A 162 -25.91 -5.59 6.62
C ARG A 162 -24.86 -4.66 6.03
N ILE A 163 -25.24 -3.71 5.16
CA ILE A 163 -24.29 -2.74 4.61
C ILE A 163 -24.00 -1.71 5.69
N ILE A 164 -22.74 -1.66 6.12
CA ILE A 164 -22.23 -0.66 7.06
C ILE A 164 -21.89 0.61 6.28
N LEU A 165 -21.20 0.46 5.14
CA LEU A 165 -20.80 1.55 4.25
C LEU A 165 -20.78 1.06 2.80
N GLY A 166 -21.05 1.93 1.83
CA GLY A 166 -20.93 1.57 0.42
C GLY A 166 -20.88 2.75 -0.53
N LEU A 167 -20.02 2.65 -1.53
CA LEU A 167 -19.95 3.58 -2.65
C LEU A 167 -20.58 2.93 -3.88
N ARG A 168 -21.76 3.43 -4.26
CA ARG A 168 -22.63 2.82 -5.28
C ARG A 168 -22.90 3.77 -6.43
N LEU A 169 -22.66 3.30 -7.64
CA LEU A 169 -23.03 3.97 -8.87
C LEU A 169 -24.44 3.56 -9.31
N SER A 170 -25.26 4.53 -9.71
CA SER A 170 -26.59 4.29 -10.27
C SER A 170 -26.96 5.38 -11.28
N LYS A 171 -27.27 5.00 -12.54
CA LYS A 171 -27.61 5.96 -13.61
C LYS A 171 -26.53 7.05 -13.79
N LYS A 172 -26.82 8.28 -13.35
CA LYS A 172 -25.94 9.47 -13.36
C LYS A 172 -25.66 9.99 -11.94
N CYS A 173 -25.83 9.13 -10.93
CA CYS A 173 -25.68 9.46 -9.52
C CYS A 173 -24.62 8.56 -8.88
N LEU A 174 -23.77 9.18 -8.06
CA LEU A 174 -22.92 8.48 -7.11
C LEU A 174 -23.62 8.54 -5.75
N HIS A 175 -23.84 7.37 -5.16
CA HIS A 175 -24.45 7.23 -3.84
C HIS A 175 -23.38 6.80 -2.84
N PHE A 176 -23.25 7.57 -1.77
CA PHE A 176 -22.55 7.13 -0.58
C PHE A 176 -23.58 6.66 0.44
N LEU A 177 -23.56 5.38 0.78
CA LEU A 177 -24.48 4.74 1.73
C LEU A 177 -23.73 4.44 3.02
N PHE A 178 -24.39 4.63 4.16
CA PHE A 178 -23.82 4.29 5.46
C PHE A 178 -24.92 3.96 6.46
N LYS A 179 -24.59 3.21 7.51
CA LYS A 179 -25.49 2.94 8.63
C LYS A 179 -25.49 4.16 9.56
N GLY A 180 -26.62 4.87 9.64
CA GLY A 180 -26.77 6.07 10.45
C GLY A 180 -27.03 5.80 11.94
N HIS A 181 -27.23 6.87 12.70
CA HIS A 181 -27.34 6.93 14.18
C HIS A 181 -28.50 6.10 14.79
N GLY A 182 -29.40 5.55 13.98
CA GLY A 182 -30.51 4.69 14.42
C GLY A 182 -30.48 3.28 13.82
N GLY A 183 -29.34 2.86 13.25
CA GLY A 183 -29.22 1.59 12.53
C GLY A 183 -29.92 1.55 11.16
N VAL A 184 -30.55 2.65 10.75
CA VAL A 184 -31.15 2.85 9.44
C VAL A 184 -30.06 3.20 8.42
N VAL A 185 -30.16 2.68 7.20
CA VAL A 185 -29.23 3.02 6.13
C VAL A 185 -29.57 4.39 5.55
N GLU A 186 -28.68 5.34 5.73
CA GLU A 186 -28.72 6.68 5.15
C GLU A 186 -27.95 6.73 3.82
N HIS A 187 -28.22 7.74 3.00
CA HIS A 187 -27.52 7.93 1.74
C HIS A 187 -27.36 9.40 1.36
N TRP A 188 -26.14 9.75 0.93
CA TRP A 188 -25.84 11.01 0.25
C TRP A 188 -25.74 10.78 -1.25
N VAL A 189 -26.34 11.66 -2.05
CA VAL A 189 -26.47 11.48 -3.50
C VAL A 189 -25.86 12.65 -4.25
N PHE A 190 -24.78 12.37 -4.97
CA PHE A 190 -24.15 13.32 -5.89
C PHE A 190 -24.73 13.09 -7.28
N ARG A 191 -25.42 14.10 -7.82
CA ARG A 191 -26.07 14.05 -9.12
C ARG A 191 -25.18 14.71 -10.18
N GLY A 192 -25.29 14.25 -11.42
CA GLY A 192 -24.67 14.93 -12.56
C GLY A 192 -23.18 14.61 -12.76
N THR A 193 -22.68 13.52 -12.17
CA THR A 193 -21.25 13.18 -12.19
C THR A 193 -20.69 12.76 -13.56
N LYS A 194 -21.53 12.61 -14.60
CA LYS A 194 -21.18 12.29 -16.01
C LYS A 194 -20.17 11.14 -16.24
N LEU A 195 -19.90 10.28 -15.26
CA LEU A 195 -18.84 9.25 -15.27
C LEU A 195 -18.96 8.14 -16.32
N ALA A 196 -20.15 7.97 -16.91
CA ALA A 196 -20.45 6.89 -17.85
C ALA A 196 -20.32 7.39 -19.28
N ASP A 197 -19.11 7.81 -19.65
CA ASP A 197 -18.71 8.35 -20.95
C ASP A 197 -17.61 7.53 -21.66
N ASN A 198 -17.30 6.34 -21.12
CA ASN A 198 -16.19 5.48 -21.54
C ASN A 198 -14.79 6.13 -21.39
N GLN A 199 -14.62 7.19 -20.61
CA GLN A 199 -13.33 7.78 -20.25
C GLN A 199 -12.91 7.40 -18.83
N TRP A 200 -11.65 7.70 -18.51
CA TRP A 200 -11.12 7.59 -17.15
C TRP A 200 -11.44 8.85 -16.37
N HIS A 201 -11.95 8.67 -15.16
CA HIS A 201 -12.22 9.75 -14.21
C HIS A 201 -11.57 9.44 -12.86
N THR A 202 -11.08 10.49 -12.20
CA THR A 202 -10.63 10.44 -10.81
C THR A 202 -11.62 11.19 -9.94
N LEU A 203 -12.14 10.49 -8.94
CA LEU A 203 -13.08 11.01 -7.95
C LEU A 203 -12.37 11.17 -6.61
N VAL A 204 -12.59 12.30 -5.95
CA VAL A 204 -12.21 12.54 -4.56
C VAL A 204 -13.49 12.79 -3.77
N LEU A 205 -13.87 11.84 -2.93
CA LEU A 205 -14.97 12.00 -1.97
C LEU A 205 -14.39 12.33 -0.61
N THR A 206 -14.68 13.50 -0.06
CA THR A 206 -14.25 13.90 1.29
C THR A 206 -15.45 13.99 2.22
N ILE A 207 -15.34 13.37 3.39
CA ILE A 207 -16.32 13.42 4.46
C ILE A 207 -15.67 14.15 5.63
N THR A 208 -16.20 15.32 5.97
CA THR A 208 -15.83 16.07 7.18
C THR A 208 -17.01 16.08 8.15
N ARG A 209 -16.85 16.75 9.30
CA ARG A 209 -17.97 16.95 10.25
C ARG A 209 -19.05 17.88 9.70
N GLU A 210 -18.65 18.85 8.89
CA GLU A 210 -19.50 19.96 8.46
C GLU A 210 -20.09 19.72 7.08
N TYR A 211 -19.35 19.05 6.21
CA TYR A 211 -19.75 18.87 4.83
C TYR A 211 -19.23 17.58 4.24
N VAL A 212 -19.80 17.25 3.08
CA VAL A 212 -19.40 16.13 2.26
C VAL A 212 -19.21 16.67 0.86
N SER A 213 -18.03 16.49 0.27
CA SER A 213 -17.73 16.99 -1.06
C SER A 213 -17.36 15.86 -2.00
N LEU A 214 -17.77 15.99 -3.26
CA LEU A 214 -17.31 15.15 -4.35
C LEU A 214 -16.67 16.01 -5.43
N THR A 215 -15.39 15.79 -5.67
CA THR A 215 -14.62 16.39 -6.77
C THR A 215 -14.43 15.32 -7.86
N VAL A 216 -14.68 15.67 -9.12
CA VAL A 216 -14.44 14.80 -10.27
C VAL A 216 -13.48 15.52 -11.22
N ASP A 217 -12.35 14.90 -11.53
CA ASP A 217 -11.31 15.42 -12.43
C ASP A 217 -10.89 16.87 -12.13
N CYS A 218 -10.77 17.19 -10.84
CA CYS A 218 -10.41 18.53 -10.35
C CYS A 218 -11.33 19.66 -10.82
N GLN A 219 -12.56 19.34 -11.23
CA GLN A 219 -13.62 20.31 -11.47
C GLN A 219 -14.20 20.82 -10.13
N ALA A 220 -15.04 21.86 -10.18
CA ALA A 220 -15.66 22.42 -8.99
C ALA A 220 -16.36 21.33 -8.15
N PRO A 221 -16.09 21.25 -6.83
CA PRO A 221 -16.63 20.20 -5.98
C PRO A 221 -18.14 20.35 -5.82
N VAL A 222 -18.86 19.22 -5.85
CA VAL A 222 -20.27 19.17 -5.43
C VAL A 222 -20.30 18.93 -3.94
N GLN A 223 -20.67 19.97 -3.18
CA GLN A 223 -20.73 19.92 -1.72
C GLN A 223 -22.17 19.69 -1.22
N ILE A 224 -22.31 18.90 -0.17
CA ILE A 224 -23.55 18.64 0.57
C ILE A 224 -23.26 19.01 2.03
N VAL A 225 -24.09 19.86 2.62
CA VAL A 225 -24.08 20.13 4.06
C VAL A 225 -25.15 19.24 4.70
N PRO A 226 -24.77 18.13 5.37
CA PRO A 226 -25.74 17.19 5.91
C PRO A 226 -26.41 17.77 7.18
N THR A 227 -27.67 17.41 7.41
CA THR A 227 -28.39 17.84 8.63
C THR A 227 -27.82 17.19 9.90
N ARG A 228 -27.12 16.06 9.76
CA ARG A 228 -26.40 15.37 10.83
C ARG A 228 -25.02 14.94 10.30
N PRO A 229 -23.97 15.02 11.12
CA PRO A 229 -22.64 14.57 10.73
C PRO A 229 -22.60 13.04 10.54
N PHE A 230 -21.56 12.58 9.83
CA PHE A 230 -21.27 11.16 9.71
C PHE A 230 -21.12 10.52 11.11
N PRO A 231 -21.70 9.32 11.36
CA PRO A 231 -21.69 8.70 12.68
C PRO A 231 -20.27 8.37 13.13
N SER A 232 -19.92 8.80 14.35
CA SER A 232 -18.63 8.51 14.97
C SER A 232 -18.56 7.11 15.60
N ASP A 233 -19.72 6.49 15.83
CA ASP A 233 -19.92 5.19 16.51
C ASP A 233 -20.13 4.03 15.53
N LEU A 234 -19.68 4.18 14.29
CA LEU A 234 -19.87 3.16 13.25
C LEU A 234 -19.00 1.92 13.50
N ASN A 235 -19.56 0.91 14.15
CA ASN A 235 -18.88 -0.36 14.45
C ASN A 235 -18.53 -1.16 13.18
N ILE A 236 -17.26 -1.56 13.08
CA ILE A 236 -16.69 -2.34 11.97
C ILE A 236 -16.11 -3.69 12.39
N GLN A 237 -16.29 -4.12 13.63
CA GLN A 237 -15.84 -5.42 14.10
C GLN A 237 -16.49 -6.57 13.32
N GLY A 238 -15.68 -7.55 12.93
CA GLY A 238 -16.12 -8.70 12.13
C GLY A 238 -16.64 -8.34 10.72
N SER A 239 -16.50 -7.08 10.29
CA SER A 239 -16.92 -6.65 8.96
C SER A 239 -15.87 -6.96 7.89
N ARG A 240 -16.30 -6.91 6.63
CA ARG A 240 -15.45 -7.20 5.47
C ARG A 240 -15.62 -6.14 4.40
N PHE A 241 -14.50 -5.71 3.84
CA PHE A 241 -14.51 -4.93 2.60
C PHE A 241 -14.75 -5.86 1.41
N HIS A 242 -15.51 -5.36 0.44
CA HIS A 242 -15.80 -5.99 -0.82
C HIS A 242 -15.50 -4.99 -1.96
N ILE A 243 -14.60 -5.36 -2.86
CA ILE A 243 -14.17 -4.51 -3.98
C ILE A 243 -14.96 -4.85 -5.24
N GLY A 244 -15.53 -3.84 -5.88
CA GLY A 244 -16.32 -3.99 -7.11
C GLY A 244 -17.62 -4.77 -6.93
N ASN A 245 -18.05 -5.05 -5.69
CA ASN A 245 -19.28 -5.78 -5.42
C ASN A 245 -19.79 -5.52 -3.99
N ARG A 246 -20.92 -6.17 -3.65
CA ARG A 246 -21.49 -6.18 -2.29
C ARG A 246 -21.69 -7.58 -1.71
N GLY A 247 -20.72 -8.46 -1.95
CA GLY A 247 -20.74 -9.88 -1.56
C GLY A 247 -21.67 -10.76 -2.38
N ARG A 248 -22.21 -10.26 -3.52
CA ARG A 248 -23.16 -10.97 -4.40
C ARG A 248 -23.03 -10.49 -5.85
N TRP A 249 -23.56 -11.28 -6.78
CA TRP A 249 -23.64 -10.94 -8.21
C TRP A 249 -24.45 -9.66 -8.50
N LYS A 250 -25.57 -9.48 -7.80
CA LYS A 250 -26.41 -8.28 -7.94
C LYS A 250 -25.72 -7.10 -7.27
N GLY A 251 -25.08 -6.25 -8.07
CA GLY A 251 -24.28 -5.12 -7.62
C GLY A 251 -22.83 -5.15 -8.07
N LEU A 252 -22.42 -6.13 -8.90
CA LEU A 252 -21.08 -6.19 -9.48
C LEU A 252 -20.81 -4.96 -10.35
N PHE A 253 -19.65 -4.34 -10.16
CA PHE A 253 -19.15 -3.23 -10.95
C PHE A 253 -18.69 -3.71 -12.31
N SER A 254 -19.25 -3.14 -13.37
CA SER A 254 -18.99 -3.57 -14.75
C SER A 254 -17.91 -2.75 -15.46
N GLY A 255 -17.47 -1.64 -14.85
CA GLY A 255 -16.41 -0.79 -15.36
C GLY A 255 -15.01 -1.36 -15.15
N MET A 256 -14.03 -0.46 -15.11
CA MET A 256 -12.66 -0.76 -14.71
C MET A 256 -12.24 0.15 -13.55
N LEU A 257 -11.48 -0.40 -12.60
CA LEU A 257 -10.85 0.34 -11.52
C LEU A 257 -9.35 0.41 -11.76
N ARG A 258 -8.72 1.51 -11.36
CA ARG A 258 -7.27 1.68 -11.40
C ARG A 258 -6.70 2.05 -10.04
N GLN A 259 -7.42 2.89 -9.30
CA GLN A 259 -7.06 3.37 -7.96
C GLN A 259 -8.29 3.31 -7.07
N LEU A 260 -8.13 2.84 -5.83
CA LEU A 260 -9.15 2.87 -4.79
C LEU A 260 -8.47 2.99 -3.43
N VAL A 261 -8.33 4.23 -2.94
CA VAL A 261 -7.58 4.56 -1.72
C VAL A 261 -8.51 5.16 -0.69
N LEU A 262 -8.46 4.66 0.55
CA LEU A 262 -9.12 5.25 1.71
C LEU A 262 -8.08 6.01 2.54
N VAL A 263 -8.33 7.26 2.86
CA VAL A 263 -7.45 8.10 3.68
C VAL A 263 -8.18 8.53 4.95
N PRO A 264 -7.95 7.86 6.08
CA PRO A 264 -8.56 8.22 7.36
C PRO A 264 -8.09 9.60 7.87
N GLY A 265 -9.00 10.41 8.38
CA GLY A 265 -8.69 11.63 9.13
C GLY A 265 -8.13 12.81 8.33
N MET A 266 -8.13 12.75 7.00
CA MET A 266 -7.51 13.78 6.15
C MET A 266 -8.39 14.13 4.95
N ASP A 267 -8.47 15.42 4.62
CA ASP A 267 -8.98 15.89 3.33
C ASP A 267 -7.83 15.96 2.32
N VAL A 268 -7.81 15.02 1.38
CA VAL A 268 -6.77 14.96 0.32
C VAL A 268 -7.15 15.73 -0.95
N SER A 269 -8.23 16.51 -0.93
CA SER A 269 -8.70 17.25 -2.11
C SER A 269 -7.60 18.10 -2.75
N HIS A 270 -6.84 18.85 -1.95
CA HIS A 270 -5.75 19.70 -2.44
C HIS A 270 -4.50 18.93 -2.89
N GLN A 271 -4.26 17.75 -2.31
CA GLN A 271 -3.13 16.88 -2.72
C GLN A 271 -3.41 16.25 -4.10
N ILE A 272 -4.67 15.88 -4.38
CA ILE A 272 -5.07 15.30 -5.66
C ILE A 272 -5.36 16.37 -6.71
N CYS A 273 -5.93 17.49 -6.29
CA CYS A 273 -6.33 18.61 -7.14
C CYS A 273 -5.74 19.91 -6.60
N PRO A 274 -4.46 20.21 -6.92
CA PRO A 274 -3.80 21.43 -6.48
C PRO A 274 -4.46 22.69 -7.04
N SER A 275 -5.01 22.61 -8.25
CA SER A 275 -5.74 23.72 -8.90
C SER A 275 -6.97 23.23 -9.67
N PRO A 276 -7.98 24.11 -9.88
CA PRO A 276 -9.15 23.74 -10.66
C PRO A 276 -8.79 23.37 -12.10
N ASN A 277 -9.36 22.27 -12.59
CA ASN A 277 -9.13 21.70 -13.92
C ASN A 277 -7.68 21.25 -14.19
N SER A 278 -6.87 21.02 -13.15
CA SER A 278 -5.57 20.36 -13.30
C SER A 278 -5.73 18.87 -13.62
N GLN A 279 -4.66 18.25 -14.12
CA GLN A 279 -4.62 16.79 -14.18
C GLN A 279 -4.62 16.24 -12.74
N PRO A 280 -5.51 15.28 -12.39
CA PRO A 280 -5.54 14.72 -11.05
C PRO A 280 -4.24 13.99 -10.71
N ALA A 281 -3.66 14.28 -9.55
CA ALA A 281 -2.51 13.54 -9.06
C ALA A 281 -2.91 12.10 -8.68
N THR A 282 -1.96 11.18 -8.81
CA THR A 282 -2.14 9.76 -8.45
C THR A 282 -1.63 9.54 -7.03
N LEU A 283 -2.46 9.01 -6.13
CA LEU A 283 -2.07 8.81 -4.73
C LEU A 283 -1.37 7.46 -4.53
N SER A 284 -2.00 6.40 -5.01
CA SER A 284 -1.46 5.05 -4.96
C SER A 284 -2.15 4.20 -6.04
N VAL A 285 -1.35 3.47 -6.82
CA VAL A 285 -1.85 2.55 -7.84
C VAL A 285 -1.11 1.23 -7.66
N PRO A 286 -1.82 0.08 -7.64
CA PRO A 286 -1.19 -1.23 -7.55
C PRO A 286 -0.10 -1.37 -8.63
N PRO A 287 1.13 -1.86 -8.34
CA PRO A 287 2.22 -1.93 -9.31
C PRO A 287 1.87 -2.68 -10.61
N LEU A 288 0.95 -3.65 -10.51
CA LEU A 288 0.40 -4.38 -11.67
C LEU A 288 -0.32 -3.49 -12.69
N LEU A 289 -0.81 -2.33 -12.26
CA LEU A 289 -1.61 -1.38 -13.03
C LEU A 289 -0.83 -0.12 -13.46
N LEU A 290 0.45 0.01 -13.10
CA LEU A 290 1.30 1.10 -13.57
C LEU A 290 1.33 1.16 -15.09
N ASP A 291 1.52 2.33 -15.69
CA ASP A 291 1.47 2.44 -17.15
C ASP A 291 2.66 1.73 -17.80
N LEU A 292 2.40 1.09 -18.94
CA LEU A 292 3.47 0.59 -19.80
C LEU A 292 4.04 1.80 -20.55
N PRO A 293 5.37 1.91 -20.72
CA PRO A 293 5.95 3.06 -21.42
C PRO A 293 5.43 3.11 -22.88
N VAL A 294 4.63 4.12 -23.17
CA VAL A 294 4.25 4.49 -24.53
C VAL A 294 5.48 5.11 -25.20
N LYS A 295 5.86 4.61 -26.38
CA LYS A 295 6.82 5.28 -27.28
C LYS A 295 6.24 6.65 -27.67
N LYS A 296 6.54 7.71 -26.92
CA LYS A 296 6.24 9.06 -27.37
C LYS A 296 7.22 9.47 -28.46
N LYS A 297 6.65 9.91 -29.58
CA LYS A 297 7.36 10.68 -30.61
C LYS A 297 7.83 11.99 -29.98
N GLU A 298 9.05 12.34 -30.34
CA GLU A 298 9.82 13.51 -29.97
C GLU A 298 9.14 14.80 -30.45
N GLY A 299 9.11 15.83 -29.59
CA GLY A 299 8.65 17.18 -29.93
C GLY A 299 7.57 17.72 -28.99
N ASP A 300 7.97 18.23 -27.83
CA ASP A 300 7.95 19.69 -27.61
C ASP A 300 8.55 20.04 -26.25
N SER A 301 9.38 21.08 -26.27
CA SER A 301 10.19 21.61 -25.18
C SER A 301 9.63 22.92 -24.66
N HIS A 302 9.89 23.16 -23.36
CA HIS A 302 9.95 24.46 -22.64
C HIS A 302 8.74 24.83 -21.72
N PRO A 303 8.95 25.69 -20.69
CA PRO A 303 9.39 25.25 -19.36
C PRO A 303 8.63 25.95 -18.18
N THR A 304 9.05 25.63 -16.95
CA THR A 304 8.91 26.39 -15.69
C THR A 304 7.52 26.61 -15.07
N SER A 305 7.35 26.17 -13.80
CA SER A 305 7.37 27.10 -12.65
C SER A 305 7.28 26.38 -11.28
N TYR A 306 8.31 26.57 -10.46
CA TYR A 306 8.33 26.59 -8.98
C TYR A 306 7.52 25.53 -8.18
N GLU A 307 8.14 24.40 -7.88
CA GLU A 307 7.92 23.72 -6.60
C GLU A 307 8.74 24.45 -5.53
N LYS A 308 8.09 25.09 -4.56
CA LYS A 308 8.76 25.51 -3.33
C LYS A 308 9.09 24.23 -2.57
N GLU A 309 10.35 23.82 -2.63
CA GLU A 309 10.92 22.81 -1.75
C GLU A 309 10.61 23.19 -0.29
N GLU A 310 9.80 22.38 0.39
CA GLU A 310 9.72 22.38 1.86
C GLU A 310 11.06 21.91 2.40
N ARG A 311 11.96 22.87 2.58
CA ARG A 311 13.33 22.61 3.05
C ARG A 311 13.31 22.38 4.55
N VAL A 312 13.80 21.21 4.97
CA VAL A 312 14.22 20.97 6.35
C VAL A 312 15.35 21.94 6.67
N SER A 313 15.13 22.75 7.70
CA SER A 313 16.13 23.68 8.21
C SER A 313 17.04 22.99 9.22
N VAL A 314 18.34 23.26 9.18
CA VAL A 314 19.31 22.64 10.09
C VAL A 314 19.95 23.72 10.96
N GLY A 315 19.98 23.54 12.28
CA GLY A 315 20.57 24.53 13.19
C GLY A 315 20.50 24.13 14.66
N LEU A 316 21.21 24.87 15.51
CA LEU A 316 21.34 24.55 16.94
C LEU A 316 20.27 25.21 17.81
N GLU A 317 19.80 26.39 17.41
CA GLU A 317 18.82 27.19 18.15
C GLU A 317 17.85 27.84 17.17
N ARG A 318 16.57 27.63 17.38
CA ARG A 318 15.51 28.25 16.58
C ARG A 318 14.24 28.37 17.41
N SER A 319 13.60 29.53 17.40
CA SER A 319 12.25 29.70 17.91
C SER A 319 11.24 29.40 16.81
N CYS A 320 10.18 28.66 17.17
CA CYS A 320 9.02 28.49 16.31
C CYS A 320 8.18 29.77 16.38
N SER A 321 7.56 30.14 15.27
CA SER A 321 6.63 31.27 15.18
C SER A 321 5.60 30.96 14.09
N GLU A 322 4.51 31.72 14.03
CA GLU A 322 3.44 31.50 13.04
C GLU A 322 3.97 31.52 11.59
N LEU A 323 5.01 32.32 11.32
CA LEU A 323 5.66 32.38 10.01
C LEU A 323 6.40 31.09 9.63
N LEU A 324 6.72 30.26 10.61
CA LEU A 324 7.45 29.00 10.46
C LEU A 324 6.55 27.78 10.66
N GLN A 325 5.24 27.97 10.83
CA GLN A 325 4.28 26.88 11.00
C GLN A 325 4.36 25.89 9.82
N GLY A 326 4.47 24.60 10.13
CA GLY A 326 4.67 23.53 9.16
C GLY A 326 6.12 23.33 8.72
N GLN A 327 7.05 24.21 9.11
CA GLN A 327 8.46 24.01 8.77
C GLN A 327 9.10 22.93 9.65
N LEU A 328 9.98 22.13 9.05
CA LEU A 328 10.81 21.16 9.74
C LEU A 328 12.15 21.77 10.16
N TRP A 329 12.58 21.45 11.38
CA TRP A 329 13.88 21.83 11.93
C TRP A 329 14.60 20.59 12.49
N PHE A 330 15.79 20.32 11.97
CA PHE A 330 16.68 19.31 12.51
C PHE A 330 17.71 19.97 13.42
N ASN A 331 17.79 19.49 14.66
CA ASN A 331 18.80 19.89 15.63
C ASN A 331 19.91 18.83 15.68
N PRO A 332 21.11 19.10 15.13
CA PRO A 332 22.21 18.12 15.11
C PRO A 332 22.72 17.72 16.50
N LEU A 333 22.64 18.64 17.48
CA LEU A 333 23.10 18.43 18.85
C LEU A 333 22.14 17.52 19.63
N LYS A 334 20.83 17.76 19.49
CA LYS A 334 19.78 16.92 20.09
C LYS A 334 19.47 15.66 19.27
N LYS A 335 20.03 15.53 18.07
CA LYS A 335 19.73 14.47 17.09
C LYS A 335 18.22 14.27 16.84
N GLY A 336 17.45 15.35 16.96
CA GLY A 336 16.00 15.34 16.89
C GLY A 336 15.48 16.13 15.69
N LEU A 337 14.41 15.64 15.08
CA LEU A 337 13.64 16.35 14.07
C LEU A 337 12.39 16.93 14.73
N TYR A 338 12.14 18.21 14.47
CA TYR A 338 11.05 18.97 15.07
C TYR A 338 10.18 19.61 13.99
N LEU A 339 8.88 19.71 14.25
CA LEU A 339 7.89 20.40 13.42
C LEU A 339 7.38 21.62 14.18
N CYS A 340 7.38 22.79 13.55
CA CYS A 340 6.84 23.99 14.15
C CYS A 340 5.31 24.02 13.98
N ASP A 341 4.58 24.14 15.08
CA ASP A 341 3.11 24.22 15.07
C ASP A 341 2.57 25.65 14.97
N GLY A 342 3.46 26.65 14.93
CA GLY A 342 3.17 28.07 14.93
C GLY A 342 3.54 28.77 16.24
N SER A 343 3.74 28.00 17.32
CA SER A 343 4.18 28.49 18.64
C SER A 343 5.40 27.76 19.17
N GLU A 344 5.45 26.44 18.99
CA GLU A 344 6.40 25.55 19.62
C GLU A 344 6.97 24.53 18.62
N TRP A 345 8.15 24.01 18.93
CA TRP A 345 8.76 22.92 18.18
C TRP A 345 8.33 21.57 18.76
N ILE A 346 7.46 20.85 18.05
CA ILE A 346 7.00 19.51 18.41
C ILE A 346 8.02 18.49 17.92
N THR A 347 8.46 17.53 18.75
CA THR A 347 9.33 16.45 18.29
C THR A 347 8.56 15.51 17.35
N VAL A 348 9.10 15.26 16.16
CA VAL A 348 8.51 14.36 15.17
C VAL A 348 8.88 12.90 15.48
N LEU A 349 9.97 12.69 16.21
CA LEU A 349 10.43 11.38 16.67
C LEU A 349 10.42 11.40 18.20
N GLU A 350 9.44 10.76 18.83
CA GLU A 350 9.51 10.48 20.27
C GLU A 350 10.67 9.52 20.53
N ASP A 351 11.56 9.86 21.47
CA ASP A 351 12.63 8.97 21.91
C ASP A 351 12.04 7.65 22.44
N HIS A 352 12.45 6.55 21.81
CA HIS A 352 12.47 5.19 22.36
C HIS A 352 11.15 4.58 22.86
N LYS A 353 10.05 4.66 22.11
CA LYS A 353 9.08 3.54 22.17
C LYS A 353 9.64 2.39 21.36
N ARG A 354 10.32 1.46 22.05
CA ARG A 354 10.68 0.14 21.53
C ARG A 354 9.44 -0.43 20.83
N LEU A 355 9.60 -0.94 19.61
CA LEU A 355 8.53 -1.65 18.93
C LEU A 355 8.29 -2.96 19.70
N ASP A 356 7.40 -2.95 20.69
CA ASP A 356 7.18 -4.07 21.63
C ASP A 356 6.65 -5.34 20.93
N TYR A 357 6.36 -5.26 19.63
CA TYR A 357 5.99 -6.37 18.75
C TYR A 357 7.16 -6.94 17.94
N VAL A 358 8.37 -6.38 18.05
CA VAL A 358 9.58 -6.87 17.40
C VAL A 358 10.48 -7.53 18.44
N MET A 359 10.65 -8.85 18.30
CA MET A 359 11.59 -9.62 19.10
C MET A 359 12.92 -9.74 18.36
N GLU A 360 14.02 -9.46 19.06
CA GLU A 360 15.36 -9.75 18.55
C GLU A 360 15.52 -11.26 18.39
N HIS A 361 15.80 -11.70 17.16
CA HIS A 361 15.96 -13.12 16.84
C HIS A 361 17.42 -13.57 16.93
N GLN A 362 18.34 -12.79 16.37
CA GLN A 362 19.76 -13.10 16.31
C GLN A 362 20.59 -11.83 16.18
N VAL A 363 21.72 -11.77 16.90
CA VAL A 363 22.76 -10.75 16.71
C VAL A 363 23.86 -11.29 15.81
N LEU A 364 24.16 -10.59 14.72
CA LEU A 364 25.25 -10.93 13.80
C LEU A 364 26.43 -9.99 13.99
N THR A 365 27.52 -10.49 14.55
CA THR A 365 28.77 -9.74 14.62
C THR A 365 29.49 -9.78 13.27
N THR A 366 29.66 -8.62 12.65
CA THR A 366 30.39 -8.46 11.39
C THR A 366 31.85 -8.07 11.63
N SER A 367 32.72 -8.37 10.68
CA SER A 367 34.17 -8.12 10.79
C SER A 367 34.58 -6.67 10.51
N SER A 368 33.64 -5.82 10.11
CA SER A 368 33.84 -4.40 9.78
C SER A 368 32.51 -3.66 9.78
N GLU A 369 32.55 -2.32 9.79
CA GLU A 369 31.39 -1.46 9.52
C GLU A 369 30.65 -1.98 8.28
N THR A 370 29.34 -2.20 8.45
CA THR A 370 28.46 -2.72 7.41
C THR A 370 27.57 -1.60 6.93
N HIS A 371 27.76 -1.17 5.68
CA HIS A 371 27.03 -0.02 5.11
C HIS A 371 25.64 -0.40 4.58
N ASP A 372 25.47 -1.66 4.17
CA ASP A 372 24.27 -2.17 3.53
C ASP A 372 24.15 -3.68 3.72
N VAL A 373 22.92 -4.19 3.64
CA VAL A 373 22.59 -5.61 3.74
C VAL A 373 21.59 -5.99 2.66
N GLU A 374 22.02 -6.81 1.70
CA GLU A 374 21.14 -7.34 0.65
C GLU A 374 20.70 -8.76 0.98
N VAL A 375 19.40 -8.98 1.13
CA VAL A 375 18.81 -10.29 1.44
C VAL A 375 18.18 -10.89 0.19
N PHE A 376 18.57 -12.11 -0.18
CA PHE A 376 18.13 -12.76 -1.41
C PHE A 376 18.04 -14.28 -1.29
N GLN A 377 17.30 -14.92 -2.19
CA GLN A 377 17.12 -16.37 -2.21
C GLN A 377 17.88 -17.04 -3.35
N VAL A 378 18.62 -18.10 -3.03
CA VAL A 378 19.28 -18.95 -4.02
C VAL A 378 18.55 -20.30 -4.10
N PRO A 379 17.92 -20.63 -5.25
CA PRO A 379 17.23 -21.90 -5.44
C PRO A 379 18.12 -23.11 -5.12
N GLY A 380 17.63 -23.99 -4.25
CA GLY A 380 18.34 -25.18 -3.78
C GLY A 380 19.36 -24.94 -2.66
N MET A 381 19.53 -23.69 -2.19
CA MET A 381 20.40 -23.36 -1.05
C MET A 381 19.61 -22.73 0.10
N GLY A 382 18.73 -21.76 -0.18
CA GLY A 382 17.96 -21.06 0.84
C GLY A 382 18.12 -19.53 0.79
N LEU A 383 17.73 -18.87 1.89
CA LEU A 383 17.85 -17.43 2.06
C LEU A 383 19.30 -17.06 2.43
N MET A 384 19.84 -16.01 1.82
CA MET A 384 21.18 -15.50 2.07
C MET A 384 21.13 -13.99 2.34
N ALA A 385 22.13 -13.47 3.04
CA ALA A 385 22.28 -12.05 3.31
C ALA A 385 23.74 -11.62 3.05
N ALA A 386 23.96 -10.67 2.13
CA ALA A 386 25.27 -10.11 1.83
C ALA A 386 25.48 -8.79 2.56
N MET A 387 26.56 -8.70 3.33
CA MET A 387 26.93 -7.55 4.15
C MET A 387 27.98 -6.72 3.42
N ALA A 388 27.71 -5.44 3.16
CA ALA A 388 28.64 -4.54 2.49
C ALA A 388 29.67 -4.02 3.51
N HIS A 389 30.78 -4.74 3.64
CA HIS A 389 31.83 -4.38 4.60
C HIS A 389 32.79 -3.33 4.04
N ARG A 390 33.12 -2.35 4.89
CA ARG A 390 34.09 -1.31 4.56
C ARG A 390 35.53 -1.82 4.44
N SER A 391 35.94 -2.76 5.29
CA SER A 391 37.33 -3.24 5.32
C SER A 391 37.73 -4.02 4.05
N LYS A 392 38.79 -3.56 3.38
CA LYS A 392 39.41 -4.28 2.24
C LYS A 392 40.07 -5.59 2.67
N ALA A 393 40.58 -5.67 3.90
CA ALA A 393 41.34 -6.82 4.40
C ALA A 393 40.45 -8.05 4.65
N SER A 394 39.26 -7.84 5.22
CA SER A 394 38.28 -8.91 5.46
C SER A 394 37.37 -9.17 4.26
N GLY A 395 37.16 -8.16 3.42
CA GLY A 395 36.11 -8.19 2.41
C GLY A 395 34.71 -8.25 3.06
N SER A 396 33.72 -8.47 2.21
CA SER A 396 32.30 -8.55 2.53
C SER A 396 31.86 -9.98 2.80
N ALA A 397 31.02 -10.16 3.82
CA ALA A 397 30.50 -11.47 4.21
C ALA A 397 29.14 -11.75 3.58
N VAL A 398 28.91 -12.99 3.17
CA VAL A 398 27.61 -13.53 2.79
C VAL A 398 27.25 -14.59 3.81
N TYR A 399 26.09 -14.44 4.44
CA TYR A 399 25.52 -15.39 5.40
C TYR A 399 24.45 -16.24 4.70
N LEU A 400 24.31 -17.49 5.14
CA LEU A 400 23.25 -18.41 4.72
C LEU A 400 22.33 -18.70 5.90
N TRP A 401 21.03 -18.61 5.67
CA TRP A 401 20.01 -19.01 6.64
C TRP A 401 19.90 -20.53 6.65
N THR A 402 20.33 -21.15 7.74
CA THR A 402 20.16 -22.58 7.99
C THR A 402 19.67 -22.78 9.42
N HIS A 403 18.80 -23.77 9.65
CA HIS A 403 18.37 -24.14 11.00
C HIS A 403 17.86 -22.96 11.85
N ALA A 404 17.05 -22.09 11.23
CA ALA A 404 16.49 -20.88 11.85
C ALA A 404 17.52 -19.83 12.32
N GLN A 405 18.71 -19.78 11.73
CA GLN A 405 19.71 -18.74 12.01
C GLN A 405 20.59 -18.45 10.78
N PHE A 406 21.17 -17.25 10.73
CA PHE A 406 22.19 -16.90 9.75
C PHE A 406 23.58 -17.35 10.22
N SER A 407 24.28 -18.09 9.36
CA SER A 407 25.67 -18.52 9.56
C SER A 407 26.53 -18.02 8.41
N LEU A 408 27.76 -17.57 8.70
CA LEU A 408 28.71 -17.12 7.68
C LEU A 408 28.91 -18.22 6.62
N TYR A 409 28.71 -17.86 5.36
CA TYR A 409 28.75 -18.80 4.23
C TYR A 409 29.94 -18.56 3.30
N GLN A 410 30.19 -17.30 2.95
CA GLN A 410 31.25 -16.93 2.02
C GLN A 410 31.80 -15.54 2.36
N ASN A 411 33.12 -15.36 2.31
CA ASN A 411 33.74 -14.02 2.26
C ASN A 411 34.12 -13.67 0.83
N ILE A 412 33.81 -12.46 0.41
CA ILE A 412 34.04 -11.93 -0.93
C ILE A 412 34.96 -10.72 -0.80
N SER A 413 36.11 -10.75 -1.48
CA SER A 413 37.02 -9.60 -1.53
C SER A 413 36.35 -8.41 -2.23
N THR A 414 36.17 -7.33 -1.49
CA THR A 414 35.54 -6.06 -1.91
C THR A 414 36.42 -4.88 -1.51
N HIS A 415 36.22 -3.71 -2.12
CA HIS A 415 37.04 -2.52 -1.88
C HIS A 415 36.20 -1.39 -1.30
N GLU A 416 36.07 -1.36 0.03
CA GLU A 416 35.16 -0.42 0.72
C GLU A 416 33.75 -0.52 0.14
N ALA A 417 33.09 -1.67 0.39
CA ALA A 417 31.77 -1.93 -0.17
C ALA A 417 30.74 -1.01 0.49
N LEU A 418 29.96 -0.32 -0.33
CA LEU A 418 28.89 0.59 0.11
C LEU A 418 27.49 -0.03 -0.02
N ALA A 419 27.28 -0.88 -1.02
CA ALA A 419 25.99 -1.51 -1.28
C ALA A 419 26.15 -2.84 -2.02
N TRP A 420 25.16 -3.71 -1.87
CA TRP A 420 24.99 -4.93 -2.62
C TRP A 420 23.67 -4.90 -3.39
N ARG A 421 23.66 -5.42 -4.61
CA ARG A 421 22.40 -5.66 -5.34
C ARG A 421 22.36 -7.06 -5.93
N HIS A 422 21.33 -7.82 -5.58
CA HIS A 422 21.02 -9.10 -6.17
C HIS A 422 20.12 -8.95 -7.39
N PHE A 423 20.38 -9.70 -8.45
CA PHE A 423 19.54 -9.68 -9.64
C PHE A 423 19.63 -10.96 -10.47
N TYR A 424 18.64 -11.15 -11.35
CA TYR A 424 18.60 -12.26 -12.29
C TYR A 424 18.80 -11.79 -13.73
N ILE A 425 19.54 -12.59 -14.50
CA ILE A 425 19.48 -12.54 -15.97
C ILE A 425 19.01 -13.90 -16.46
N GLY A 426 17.74 -13.97 -16.89
CA GLY A 426 17.06 -15.23 -17.14
C GLY A 426 17.00 -16.09 -15.87
N LYS A 427 17.57 -17.30 -15.91
CA LYS A 427 17.67 -18.23 -14.75
C LYS A 427 19.02 -18.16 -14.02
N LYS A 428 19.89 -17.22 -14.38
CA LYS A 428 21.23 -17.06 -13.80
C LYS A 428 21.17 -15.98 -12.70
N ILE A 429 21.88 -16.22 -11.61
CA ILE A 429 21.86 -15.39 -10.39
C ILE A 429 23.15 -14.59 -10.34
N PHE A 430 23.03 -13.30 -10.05
CA PHE A 430 24.14 -12.37 -9.96
C PHE A 430 24.03 -11.51 -8.71
N LEU A 431 25.17 -11.01 -8.28
CA LEU A 431 25.32 -10.07 -7.18
C LEU A 431 26.32 -9.01 -7.62
N VAL A 432 26.00 -7.72 -7.49
CA VAL A 432 26.92 -6.63 -7.80
C VAL A 432 27.25 -5.84 -6.55
N VAL A 433 28.53 -5.51 -6.36
CA VAL A 433 29.01 -4.65 -5.26
C VAL A 433 29.27 -3.24 -5.76
N SER A 434 28.80 -2.26 -5.00
CA SER A 434 29.22 -0.86 -5.08
C SER A 434 30.51 -0.65 -4.29
N ASN A 435 31.64 -0.46 -4.95
CA ASN A 435 32.92 -0.15 -4.27
C ASN A 435 33.21 1.36 -4.30
N SER A 436 33.72 1.89 -3.18
CA SER A 436 34.20 3.28 -3.10
C SER A 436 35.71 3.45 -3.11
N GLY A 437 36.47 2.39 -2.85
CA GLY A 437 37.93 2.44 -2.77
C GLY A 437 38.60 2.02 -4.09
N GLY A 438 39.63 2.75 -4.51
CA GLY A 438 40.55 2.31 -5.56
C GLY A 438 41.24 0.98 -5.21
N GLY A 439 41.73 0.29 -6.25
CA GLY A 439 42.50 -0.95 -6.13
C GLY A 439 43.78 -0.80 -5.28
N PRO A 440 44.56 -1.87 -5.07
CA PRO A 440 45.75 -1.80 -4.21
C PRO A 440 46.76 -0.73 -4.68
N TYR A 441 47.12 0.14 -3.74
CA TYR A 441 47.91 1.36 -3.88
C TYR A 441 49.33 1.10 -4.40
N ASN A 442 49.67 1.56 -5.61
CA ASN A 442 51.07 1.74 -6.01
C ASN A 442 51.47 3.19 -5.70
N ARG A 443 52.14 3.36 -4.55
CA ARG A 443 52.60 4.60 -3.91
C ARG A 443 53.43 5.59 -4.76
N LEU A 444 53.71 5.30 -6.03
CA LEU A 444 54.74 6.01 -6.78
C LEU A 444 54.28 6.70 -8.06
N ASN A 445 53.07 6.41 -8.58
CA ASN A 445 52.56 7.11 -9.76
C ASN A 445 51.16 7.66 -9.50
N LYS A 446 51.03 8.98 -9.64
CA LYS A 446 49.79 9.75 -9.52
C LYS A 446 48.93 9.58 -10.78
N GLU A 447 48.70 8.33 -11.20
CA GLU A 447 47.74 8.01 -12.25
C GLU A 447 46.37 7.78 -11.60
N LEU A 448 45.31 8.34 -12.21
CA LEU A 448 43.93 8.22 -11.75
C LEU A 448 43.62 6.75 -11.38
N GLU A 449 43.44 6.47 -10.09
CA GLU A 449 42.97 5.15 -9.66
C GLU A 449 41.58 4.94 -10.26
N ASN A 450 41.48 4.04 -11.24
CA ASN A 450 40.19 3.64 -11.77
C ASN A 450 39.46 2.84 -10.68
N GLU A 451 38.36 3.39 -10.18
CA GLU A 451 37.49 2.72 -9.22
C GLU A 451 36.62 1.70 -9.98
N PHE A 452 36.46 0.49 -9.44
CA PHE A 452 35.70 -0.57 -10.11
C PHE A 452 34.70 -1.23 -9.17
N SER A 453 33.48 -1.35 -9.64
CA SER A 453 32.47 -2.24 -9.08
C SER A 453 32.60 -3.63 -9.71
N VAL A 454 32.19 -4.66 -8.99
CA VAL A 454 32.38 -6.06 -9.41
C VAL A 454 31.04 -6.78 -9.43
N ILE A 455 30.75 -7.44 -10.55
CA ILE A 455 29.63 -8.36 -10.69
C ILE A 455 30.14 -9.77 -10.40
N TYR A 456 29.46 -10.47 -9.51
CA TYR A 456 29.66 -11.87 -9.19
C TYR A 456 28.48 -12.69 -9.75
N LYS A 457 28.77 -13.91 -10.18
CA LYS A 457 27.80 -14.87 -10.69
C LYS A 457 27.77 -16.09 -9.79
N TRP A 458 26.58 -16.60 -9.50
CA TRP A 458 26.44 -17.85 -8.76
C TRP A 458 26.95 -19.04 -9.57
N SER A 459 27.92 -19.77 -9.02
CA SER A 459 28.41 -21.02 -9.60
C SER A 459 27.68 -22.21 -8.98
N LYS A 460 26.80 -22.86 -9.76
CA LYS A 460 26.10 -24.07 -9.31
C LYS A 460 27.06 -25.21 -8.92
N LYS A 461 28.18 -25.33 -9.65
CA LYS A 461 29.19 -26.38 -9.38
C LYS A 461 29.95 -26.13 -8.08
N ARG A 462 30.35 -24.88 -7.82
CA ARG A 462 31.12 -24.51 -6.62
C ARG A 462 30.25 -24.13 -5.43
N LYS A 463 28.93 -23.97 -5.64
CA LYS A 463 27.97 -23.43 -4.67
C LYS A 463 28.49 -22.13 -4.03
N GLN A 464 29.01 -21.22 -4.84
CA GLN A 464 29.53 -19.95 -4.33
C GLN A 464 29.42 -18.87 -5.40
N PHE A 465 29.42 -17.61 -5.00
CA PHE A 465 29.57 -16.49 -5.91
C PHE A 465 31.01 -16.41 -6.41
N VAL A 466 31.18 -16.32 -7.73
CA VAL A 466 32.48 -16.15 -8.37
C VAL A 466 32.49 -14.86 -9.17
N ARG A 467 33.61 -14.14 -9.17
CA ARG A 467 33.77 -12.91 -9.95
C ARG A 467 33.46 -13.19 -11.41
N PHE A 468 32.58 -12.39 -12.00
CA PHE A 468 32.13 -12.52 -13.38
C PHE A 468 32.69 -11.38 -14.24
N GLN A 469 32.51 -10.13 -13.82
CA GLN A 469 32.94 -8.96 -14.56
C GLN A 469 33.30 -7.83 -13.60
N SER A 470 34.16 -6.91 -14.04
CA SER A 470 34.41 -5.64 -13.36
C SER A 470 34.01 -4.49 -14.26
N LEU A 471 33.37 -3.49 -13.66
CA LEU A 471 32.84 -2.33 -14.34
C LEU A 471 33.50 -1.10 -13.73
N GLN A 472 34.05 -0.25 -14.59
CA GLN A 472 34.58 1.03 -14.14
C GLN A 472 33.42 1.87 -13.61
N THR A 473 33.57 2.34 -12.38
CA THR A 473 32.60 3.18 -11.66
C THR A 473 33.34 4.32 -10.97
N TYR A 474 32.62 5.29 -10.42
CA TYR A 474 33.22 6.44 -9.76
C TYR A 474 32.55 6.65 -8.41
N CYS A 475 33.04 5.92 -7.42
CA CYS A 475 32.50 5.83 -6.07
C CYS A 475 31.02 5.48 -6.15
N ALA A 476 30.75 4.27 -6.67
CA ALA A 476 29.41 3.75 -6.81
C ALA A 476 28.74 3.73 -5.43
N ARG A 477 27.59 4.38 -5.31
CA ARG A 477 26.80 4.37 -4.07
C ARG A 477 25.81 3.22 -4.06
N ASP A 478 25.16 2.99 -5.18
CA ASP A 478 24.14 1.96 -5.30
C ASP A 478 24.03 1.45 -6.74
N TRP A 479 23.48 0.25 -6.87
CA TRP A 479 23.11 -0.40 -8.12
C TRP A 479 21.63 -0.76 -8.10
N GLU A 480 20.95 -0.57 -9.22
CA GLU A 480 19.57 -1.02 -9.40
C GLU A 480 19.44 -1.88 -10.66
N ALA A 481 18.66 -2.96 -10.57
CA ALA A 481 18.48 -3.90 -11.66
C ALA A 481 17.01 -3.95 -12.08
N PHE A 482 16.75 -3.66 -13.36
CA PHE A 482 15.38 -3.60 -13.87
C PHE A 482 15.28 -4.18 -15.27
N VAL A 483 14.06 -4.54 -15.67
CA VAL A 483 13.78 -5.17 -16.96
C VAL A 483 12.89 -4.26 -17.79
N ILE A 484 13.37 -3.88 -18.98
CA ILE A 484 12.59 -3.16 -19.98
C ILE A 484 12.53 -4.04 -21.22
N ASN A 485 11.32 -4.30 -21.75
CA ASN A 485 11.12 -5.09 -22.98
C ASN A 485 11.83 -6.46 -22.98
N ARG A 486 11.80 -7.18 -21.85
CA ARG A 486 12.47 -8.49 -21.65
C ARG A 486 14.01 -8.45 -21.72
N GLN A 487 14.61 -7.26 -21.67
CA GLN A 487 16.05 -7.08 -21.55
C GLN A 487 16.39 -6.52 -20.16
N THR A 488 17.42 -7.09 -19.53
CA THR A 488 17.88 -6.66 -18.21
C THR A 488 18.87 -5.51 -18.34
N TYR A 489 18.65 -4.46 -17.56
CA TYR A 489 19.51 -3.30 -17.44
C TYR A 489 19.98 -3.16 -16.00
N LEU A 490 21.19 -2.64 -15.83
CA LEU A 490 21.70 -2.18 -14.55
C LEU A 490 21.90 -0.67 -14.59
N ALA A 491 21.45 0.04 -13.57
CA ALA A 491 21.84 1.43 -13.32
C ALA A 491 22.79 1.48 -12.12
N VAL A 492 23.81 2.34 -12.20
CA VAL A 492 24.69 2.68 -11.07
C VAL A 492 24.62 4.16 -10.77
N ALA A 493 24.58 4.50 -9.48
CA ALA A 493 24.71 5.87 -8.99
C ALA A 493 26.18 6.17 -8.63
N ASN A 494 26.85 6.98 -9.44
CA ASN A 494 28.24 7.39 -9.21
C ASN A 494 28.28 8.74 -8.47
N HIS A 495 29.05 8.81 -7.38
CA HIS A 495 29.24 10.03 -6.59
C HIS A 495 30.35 10.94 -7.14
N ARG A 496 31.37 10.38 -7.83
CA ARG A 496 32.58 11.14 -8.22
C ARG A 496 32.68 11.50 -9.70
N GLN A 497 31.68 11.18 -10.54
CA GLN A 497 31.79 11.48 -11.97
C GLN A 497 31.27 12.90 -12.28
N GLY A 498 32.19 13.82 -12.60
CA GLY A 498 31.90 15.03 -13.36
C GLY A 498 32.64 14.95 -14.70
N MET A 499 31.91 14.98 -15.82
CA MET A 499 32.43 15.15 -17.19
C MET A 499 33.58 14.21 -17.62
N ALA A 500 33.24 13.00 -18.10
CA ALA A 500 34.08 12.27 -19.05
C ALA A 500 33.26 11.25 -19.85
N ILE A 501 33.09 11.51 -21.16
CA ILE A 501 32.60 10.53 -22.14
C ILE A 501 33.77 9.59 -22.44
N LEU A 502 33.74 8.37 -21.91
CA LEU A 502 34.63 7.30 -22.37
C LEU A 502 33.88 6.37 -23.32
N ARG A 503 34.27 6.42 -24.60
CA ARG A 503 34.02 5.34 -25.55
C ARG A 503 34.82 4.12 -25.12
N SER A 504 34.21 2.95 -25.07
CA SER A 504 34.94 1.69 -25.06
C SER A 504 34.31 0.70 -26.03
N ASN A 505 35.16 0.18 -26.91
CA ASN A 505 34.92 -0.91 -27.83
C ASN A 505 34.81 -2.22 -27.04
N GLN A 506 33.65 -2.88 -27.18
CA GLN A 506 33.40 -4.34 -27.22
C GLN A 506 32.01 -4.61 -26.62
N ASN A 507 31.03 -4.88 -27.51
CA ASN A 507 29.71 -5.47 -27.27
C ASN A 507 28.87 -5.00 -26.05
N LEU A 508 29.12 -3.81 -25.53
CA LEU A 508 28.36 -3.22 -24.41
C LEU A 508 27.81 -1.87 -24.84
N CYS A 509 26.49 -1.79 -25.08
CA CYS A 509 25.84 -0.51 -25.32
C CYS A 509 25.58 0.16 -23.95
N ILE A 510 26.52 1.02 -23.53
CA ILE A 510 26.41 1.87 -22.34
C ILE A 510 25.64 3.13 -22.76
N LYS A 511 24.52 3.43 -22.12
CA LYS A 511 23.79 4.68 -22.31
C LYS A 511 23.84 5.44 -20.98
N ILE A 512 24.65 6.50 -20.92
CA ILE A 512 24.71 7.37 -19.75
C ILE A 512 23.50 8.30 -19.82
N LEU A 513 22.67 8.30 -18.79
CA LEU A 513 21.54 9.21 -18.66
C LEU A 513 21.76 10.06 -17.41
N HIS A 514 21.88 11.36 -17.58
CA HIS A 514 22.10 12.30 -16.48
C HIS A 514 20.75 12.62 -15.81
N PHE A 515 20.59 12.30 -14.53
CA PHE A 515 19.31 12.45 -13.82
C PHE A 515 19.35 13.37 -12.58
N SER A 516 20.51 13.89 -12.14
CA SER A 516 20.54 14.81 -10.99
C SER A 516 21.77 15.74 -10.94
N LEU A 517 21.72 16.78 -10.10
CA LEU A 517 22.82 17.72 -9.82
C LEU A 517 23.92 17.18 -8.87
N TRP A 518 23.71 16.03 -8.21
CA TRP A 518 24.61 15.50 -7.17
C TRP A 518 25.20 14.11 -7.47
N PHE A 519 24.54 13.31 -8.32
CA PHE A 519 24.98 11.97 -8.72
C PHE A 519 24.82 11.79 -10.23
N VAL A 520 25.78 11.10 -10.84
CA VAL A 520 25.72 10.69 -12.25
C VAL A 520 25.26 9.25 -12.35
N PHE A 521 24.20 9.03 -13.11
CA PHE A 521 23.67 7.70 -13.37
C PHE A 521 24.23 7.14 -14.66
N GLN A 522 24.76 5.92 -14.59
CA GLN A 522 25.23 5.17 -15.75
C GLN A 522 24.35 3.94 -15.94
N VAL A 523 23.67 3.83 -17.10
CA VAL A 523 22.89 2.65 -17.45
C VAL A 523 23.71 1.73 -18.33
N ILE A 524 23.80 0.47 -17.90
CA ILE A 524 24.59 -0.58 -18.52
C ILE A 524 23.62 -1.65 -19.02
N THR A 525 23.68 -1.91 -20.33
CA THR A 525 22.96 -3.04 -20.92
C THR A 525 23.82 -4.29 -20.75
N ILE A 526 23.33 -5.33 -20.09
CA ILE A 526 24.04 -6.61 -20.01
C ILE A 526 23.46 -7.55 -21.06
N THR A 527 24.24 -7.82 -22.10
CA THR A 527 24.00 -8.91 -23.05
C THR A 527 24.91 -10.08 -22.70
N LEU A 528 24.34 -11.25 -22.39
CA LEU A 528 25.06 -12.48 -22.03
C LEU A 528 25.19 -13.45 -23.20
#